data_AF-A0A2S3W411-F1
#
_entry.id   AF-A0A2S3W411-F1
#
_cell.length_a   1.000
_cell.length_b   1.000
_cell.length_c   1.000
_cell.angle_alpha   90.00
_cell.angle_beta   90.00
_cell.angle_gamma   90.00
#
_symmetry.space_group_name_H-M   'P 1'
#
loop_
_entity.id
_entity.type
_entity.pdbx_description
1 polymer ?
#
loop_
_entity_poly.entity_id
_entity_poly.type
_entity_poly.pdbx_seq_one_letter_code
_entity_poly.pdbx_strand_id
1 'polypeptide(L)'
;MTIIPVSMPATWNLPSMQGVPSVLGNVADDAQAMGSVTLGTMLDDYQISSAASLWGIFDATGAQVLGAAHVRAVEFESAHAISDAPQEDGAFVSYNKVAAPRRFMLEMLCDGSQGGSGGLDSLVAQYSPIAAWGNMTGDGARMVRASFLATLAAMEDDTATYAVHTPEYSLASVNVVGHRYRRETRGGVTLLVVQVMLVEVRCTATRSYATTATAAGQVMQSGGTVQATDADTTQAAALSEVL
;
A
#
# COMPACT_ATOMS: atom_id res chain seq x y z
N MET A 1 1.93 -75.20 19.47
CA MET A 1 1.10 -74.04 19.88
C MET A 1 1.54 -72.85 19.05
N THR A 2 0.73 -72.46 18.06
CA THR A 2 1.03 -71.37 17.12
C THR A 2 0.39 -70.08 17.61
N ILE A 3 1.18 -69.02 17.81
CA ILE A 3 0.70 -67.67 18.14
C ILE A 3 0.12 -67.03 16.89
N ILE A 4 -1.12 -66.56 16.97
CA ILE A 4 -1.78 -65.74 15.94
C ILE A 4 -1.50 -64.27 16.30
N PRO A 5 -0.91 -63.45 15.42
CA PRO A 5 -0.67 -62.05 15.73
C PRO A 5 -1.97 -61.26 15.78
N VAL A 6 -2.17 -60.50 16.86
CA VAL A 6 -3.27 -59.54 16.98
C VAL A 6 -2.87 -58.26 16.23
N SER A 7 -3.59 -57.92 15.17
CA SER A 7 -3.42 -56.64 14.46
C SER A 7 -4.04 -55.50 15.26
N MET A 8 -3.27 -54.45 15.54
CA MET A 8 -3.81 -53.24 16.16
C MET A 8 -4.67 -52.45 15.16
N PRO A 9 -5.73 -51.77 15.64
CA PRO A 9 -6.51 -50.87 14.78
C PRO A 9 -5.66 -49.68 14.32
N ALA A 10 -5.95 -49.17 13.12
CA ALA A 10 -5.21 -48.05 12.52
C ALA A 10 -5.42 -46.71 13.28
N THR A 11 -6.49 -46.59 14.06
CA THR A 11 -6.78 -45.42 14.89
C THR A 11 -7.40 -45.85 16.23
N TRP A 12 -7.00 -45.18 17.30
CA TRP A 12 -7.57 -45.35 18.63
C TRP A 12 -8.66 -44.31 18.85
N ASN A 13 -9.89 -44.74 19.14
CA ASN A 13 -10.99 -43.83 19.44
C ASN A 13 -10.85 -43.29 20.88
N LEU A 14 -10.27 -42.10 21.02
CA LEU A 14 -10.13 -41.42 22.30
C LEU A 14 -11.34 -40.50 22.52
N PRO A 15 -12.03 -40.58 23.67
CA PRO A 15 -13.10 -39.64 23.99
C PRO A 15 -12.52 -38.22 24.15
N SER A 16 -13.18 -37.23 23.55
CA SER A 16 -12.79 -35.82 23.61
C SER A 16 -12.96 -35.28 25.04
N MET A 17 -11.85 -35.10 25.75
CA MET A 17 -11.81 -34.53 27.09
C MET A 17 -11.13 -33.15 27.05
N GLN A 18 -11.62 -32.21 27.86
CA GLN A 18 -11.04 -30.86 27.95
C GLN A 18 -9.56 -30.94 28.33
N GLY A 19 -8.68 -30.40 27.48
CA GLY A 19 -7.22 -30.34 27.72
C GLY A 19 -6.36 -31.35 26.96
N VAL A 20 -6.95 -32.25 26.15
CA VAL A 20 -6.17 -33.12 25.25
C VAL A 20 -6.16 -32.52 23.84
N PRO A 21 -4.98 -32.25 23.24
CA PRO A 21 -4.90 -31.79 21.84
C PRO A 21 -5.54 -32.81 20.89
N SER A 22 -6.39 -32.35 19.98
CA SER A 22 -7.05 -33.22 19.01
C SER A 22 -6.02 -33.83 18.06
N VAL A 23 -5.82 -35.14 18.17
CA VAL A 23 -5.02 -35.91 17.21
C VAL A 23 -5.84 -36.10 15.94
N LEU A 24 -5.17 -36.06 14.78
CA LEU A 24 -5.71 -36.02 13.40
C LEU A 24 -6.71 -37.13 12.99
N GLY A 25 -7.14 -38.01 13.90
CA GLY A 25 -7.99 -39.18 13.61
C GLY A 25 -9.48 -39.05 13.97
N ASN A 26 -9.91 -38.03 14.73
CA ASN A 26 -11.29 -37.94 15.27
C ASN A 26 -12.13 -36.77 14.69
N VAL A 27 -11.79 -36.25 13.52
CA VAL A 27 -12.43 -35.03 12.95
C VAL A 27 -13.80 -35.24 12.29
N ALA A 28 -14.41 -36.43 12.36
CA ALA A 28 -15.65 -36.70 11.63
C ALA A 28 -16.94 -36.24 12.35
N ASP A 29 -16.94 -36.13 13.69
CA ASP A 29 -18.17 -35.88 14.46
C ASP A 29 -18.18 -34.57 15.27
N ASP A 30 -17.13 -33.74 15.19
CA ASP A 30 -16.97 -32.56 16.07
C ASP A 30 -17.32 -31.22 15.39
N ALA A 31 -18.41 -31.19 14.61
CA ALA A 31 -18.89 -30.00 13.91
C ALA A 31 -19.37 -28.86 14.85
N GLN A 32 -19.55 -29.14 16.14
CA GLN A 32 -19.94 -28.16 17.16
C GLN A 32 -18.74 -27.56 17.92
N ALA A 33 -17.55 -28.16 17.84
CA ALA A 33 -16.31 -27.59 18.37
C ALA A 33 -15.68 -26.51 17.46
N MET A 34 -16.28 -26.25 16.29
CA MET A 34 -15.83 -25.24 15.33
C MET A 34 -16.33 -23.81 15.64
N GLY A 35 -17.25 -23.65 16.60
CA GLY A 35 -17.88 -22.37 16.90
C GLY A 35 -17.16 -21.47 17.93
N SER A 36 -16.20 -22.02 18.70
CA SER A 36 -15.57 -21.28 19.82
C SER A 36 -14.09 -20.96 19.57
N VAL A 37 -13.38 -21.81 18.81
CA VAL A 37 -11.97 -21.57 18.48
C VAL A 37 -11.81 -20.46 17.43
N THR A 38 -12.81 -20.22 16.60
CA THR A 38 -12.79 -19.17 15.56
C THR A 38 -12.89 -17.76 16.12
N LEU A 39 -13.65 -17.52 17.20
CA LEU A 39 -13.73 -16.18 17.81
C LEU A 39 -12.56 -15.91 18.77
N GLY A 40 -12.11 -16.94 19.50
CA GLY A 40 -10.96 -16.84 20.41
C GLY A 40 -9.65 -16.56 19.66
N THR A 41 -9.41 -17.25 18.54
CA THR A 41 -8.24 -16.98 17.68
C THR A 41 -8.30 -15.63 17.00
N MET A 42 -9.48 -15.14 16.59
CA MET A 42 -9.61 -13.80 16.00
C MET A 42 -9.39 -12.67 17.03
N LEU A 43 -9.82 -12.86 18.29
CA LEU A 43 -9.54 -11.89 19.35
C LEU A 43 -8.09 -11.94 19.82
N ASP A 44 -7.48 -13.13 19.88
CA ASP A 44 -6.05 -13.29 20.14
C ASP A 44 -5.23 -12.69 18.99
N ASP A 45 -5.61 -12.89 17.72
CA ASP A 45 -4.98 -12.25 16.56
C ASP A 45 -5.13 -10.72 16.58
N TYR A 46 -6.25 -10.20 17.10
CA TYR A 46 -6.42 -8.75 17.28
C TYR A 46 -5.52 -8.21 18.40
N GLN A 47 -5.44 -8.90 19.55
CA GLN A 47 -4.56 -8.49 20.66
C GLN A 47 -3.08 -8.69 20.30
N ILE A 48 -2.74 -9.75 19.58
CA ILE A 48 -1.43 -9.96 18.97
C ILE A 48 -1.19 -8.85 17.95
N SER A 49 -2.12 -8.48 17.06
CA SER A 49 -1.92 -7.36 16.11
C SER A 49 -1.67 -6.01 16.82
N SER A 50 -2.29 -5.80 18.00
CA SER A 50 -2.05 -4.61 18.82
C SER A 50 -0.73 -4.65 19.60
N ALA A 51 -0.22 -5.84 19.92
CA ALA A 51 1.09 -6.08 20.54
C ALA A 51 2.22 -6.30 19.50
N ALA A 52 1.84 -6.53 18.23
CA ALA A 52 2.66 -6.85 17.09
C ALA A 52 2.76 -5.60 16.20
N SER A 53 3.37 -4.54 16.70
CA SER A 53 4.10 -3.63 15.82
C SER A 53 5.35 -4.37 15.30
N LEU A 54 5.13 -5.46 14.54
CA LEU A 54 6.07 -6.55 14.30
C LEU A 54 6.83 -6.39 12.99
N TRP A 55 7.03 -5.15 12.56
CA TRP A 55 7.61 -4.76 11.27
C TRP A 55 6.64 -4.91 10.08
N GLY A 56 6.43 -3.83 9.34
CA GLY A 56 5.65 -3.89 8.10
C GLY A 56 5.25 -2.53 7.55
N ILE A 57 4.73 -2.55 6.32
CA ILE A 57 4.05 -1.43 5.68
C ILE A 57 2.55 -1.73 5.65
N PHE A 58 1.76 -0.75 6.07
CA PHE A 58 0.33 -0.85 6.28
C PHE A 58 -0.40 0.23 5.48
N ASP A 59 -1.61 -0.06 5.05
CA ASP A 59 -2.47 0.95 4.43
C ASP A 59 -3.11 1.88 5.48
N ALA A 60 -3.90 2.85 5.01
CA ALA A 60 -4.65 3.75 5.87
C ALA A 60 -5.74 3.06 6.72
N THR A 61 -6.13 1.83 6.36
CA THR A 61 -7.12 1.03 7.11
C THR A 61 -6.47 0.19 8.22
N GLY A 62 -5.14 0.11 8.24
CA GLY A 62 -4.36 -0.70 9.16
C GLY A 62 -4.11 -2.14 8.67
N ALA A 63 -4.46 -2.46 7.42
CA ALA A 63 -4.15 -3.75 6.82
C ALA A 63 -2.68 -3.79 6.39
N GLN A 64 -1.99 -4.90 6.65
CA GLN A 64 -0.61 -5.10 6.23
C GLN A 64 -0.56 -5.31 4.71
N VAL A 65 0.07 -4.36 4.01
CA VAL A 65 0.23 -4.37 2.54
C VAL A 65 1.53 -5.03 2.13
N LEU A 66 2.59 -4.82 2.93
CA LEU A 66 3.89 -5.43 2.69
C LEU A 66 4.52 -5.86 4.02
N GLY A 67 4.69 -7.17 4.17
CA GLY A 67 5.49 -7.81 5.21
C GLY A 67 6.62 -8.62 4.60
N ALA A 68 7.68 -8.83 5.37
CA ALA A 68 8.75 -9.77 5.04
C ALA A 68 9.04 -10.66 6.23
N ALA A 69 9.43 -11.90 5.94
CA ALA A 69 9.73 -12.91 6.96
C ALA A 69 10.75 -12.40 7.98
N HIS A 70 11.76 -11.66 7.50
CA HIS A 70 12.73 -11.01 8.36
C HIS A 70 13.12 -9.62 7.84
N VAL A 71 13.35 -8.69 8.76
CA VAL A 71 13.97 -7.39 8.49
C VAL A 71 15.44 -7.47 8.92
N ARG A 72 16.36 -7.13 8.00
CA ARG A 72 17.80 -7.14 8.25
C ARG A 72 18.31 -5.87 8.88
N ALA A 73 17.84 -4.74 8.35
CA ALA A 73 18.40 -3.44 8.64
C ALA A 73 17.34 -2.37 8.36
N VAL A 74 17.34 -1.35 9.21
CA VAL A 74 16.54 -0.15 9.02
C VAL A 74 17.47 1.02 9.16
N GLU A 75 17.48 1.85 8.13
CA GLU A 75 18.16 3.13 8.13
C GLU A 75 17.11 4.23 8.16
N PHE A 76 17.36 5.19 9.05
CA PHE A 76 16.48 6.32 9.35
C PHE A 76 17.29 7.61 9.20
N GLU A 77 16.79 8.53 8.38
CA GLU A 77 17.39 9.85 8.21
C GLU A 77 16.38 10.95 8.53
N SER A 78 16.77 11.87 9.41
CA SER A 78 16.00 13.07 9.76
C SER A 78 16.93 14.28 9.78
N ALA A 79 16.67 15.24 8.90
CA ALA A 79 17.47 16.45 8.74
C ALA A 79 16.61 17.72 8.91
N HIS A 80 17.23 18.80 9.35
CA HIS A 80 16.62 20.13 9.44
C HIS A 80 17.59 21.16 8.85
N ALA A 81 17.10 22.02 7.95
CA ALA A 81 17.87 23.14 7.42
C ALA A 81 17.62 24.40 8.26
N ILE A 82 18.69 25.12 8.62
CA ILE A 82 18.61 26.47 9.18
C ILE A 82 18.66 27.44 8.00
N SER A 83 17.75 28.41 7.97
CA SER A 83 17.78 29.47 6.95
C SER A 83 18.56 30.65 7.50
N ASP A 84 19.70 30.95 6.88
CA ASP A 84 20.52 32.11 7.22
C ASP A 84 20.35 33.18 6.15
N ALA A 85 20.22 34.44 6.56
CA ALA A 85 20.19 35.59 5.68
C ALA A 85 21.28 36.60 6.09
N PRO A 86 22.07 37.13 5.15
CA PRO A 86 23.00 38.21 5.44
C PRO A 86 22.22 39.50 5.75
N GLN A 87 22.68 40.24 6.75
CA GLN A 87 22.15 41.56 7.13
C GLN A 87 23.17 42.63 6.73
N GLU A 88 22.70 43.86 6.47
CA GLU A 88 23.59 45.01 6.27
C GLU A 88 24.52 45.18 7.49
N ASP A 89 25.76 45.63 7.26
CA ASP A 89 26.87 45.69 8.23
C ASP A 89 27.55 44.36 8.64
N GLY A 90 27.38 43.29 7.86
CA GLY A 90 28.13 42.04 8.06
C GLY A 90 27.63 41.17 9.22
N ALA A 91 26.42 41.46 9.71
CA ALA A 91 25.70 40.59 10.64
C ALA A 91 24.92 39.50 9.88
N PHE A 92 24.61 38.40 10.56
CA PHE A 92 23.78 37.32 10.03
C PHE A 92 22.54 37.14 10.91
N VAL A 93 21.36 36.97 10.29
CA VAL A 93 20.15 36.55 10.98
C VAL A 93 19.89 35.09 10.63
N SER A 94 19.88 34.25 11.66
CA SER A 94 19.45 32.86 11.55
C SER A 94 17.99 32.73 11.95
N TYR A 95 17.19 32.09 11.10
CA TYR A 95 15.77 31.83 11.35
C TYR A 95 15.54 30.41 11.90
N ASN A 96 14.27 30.09 12.16
CA ASN A 96 13.87 28.80 12.67
C ASN A 96 14.23 27.64 11.72
N LYS A 97 14.44 26.46 12.30
CA LYS A 97 14.78 25.22 11.59
C LYS A 97 13.58 24.74 10.76
N VAL A 98 13.82 24.44 9.49
CA VAL A 98 12.84 23.80 8.60
C VAL A 98 13.19 22.32 8.48
N ALA A 99 12.27 21.46 8.90
CA ALA A 99 12.45 20.02 8.85
C ALA A 99 12.36 19.49 7.41
N ALA A 100 13.36 18.73 6.96
CA ALA A 100 13.34 18.02 5.69
C ALA A 100 12.43 16.78 5.75
N PRO A 101 11.90 16.28 4.61
CA PRO A 101 11.21 15.00 4.55
C PRO A 101 12.10 13.89 5.06
N ARG A 102 11.61 13.09 6.01
CA ARG A 102 12.37 11.97 6.55
C ARG A 102 12.48 10.86 5.53
N ARG A 103 13.63 10.20 5.51
CA ARG A 103 13.92 9.09 4.59
C ARG A 103 14.16 7.82 5.37
N PHE A 104 13.70 6.73 4.80
CA PHE A 104 13.74 5.41 5.38
C PHE A 104 14.23 4.44 4.34
N MET A 105 15.11 3.55 4.78
CA MET A 105 15.63 2.51 3.92
C MET A 105 15.55 1.20 4.69
N LEU A 106 14.63 0.35 4.24
CA LEU A 106 14.25 -0.87 4.93
C LEU A 106 14.77 -2.07 4.15
N GLU A 107 15.71 -2.81 4.73
CA GLU A 107 16.25 -4.03 4.13
C GLU A 107 15.50 -5.25 4.65
N MET A 108 14.73 -5.87 3.78
CA MET A 108 13.88 -7.04 4.02
C MET A 108 14.49 -8.30 3.39
N LEU A 109 14.36 -9.43 4.07
CA LEU A 109 14.70 -10.76 3.55
C LEU A 109 13.41 -11.48 3.16
N CYS A 110 13.35 -11.87 1.89
CA CYS A 110 12.28 -12.69 1.34
C CYS A 110 12.84 -14.08 1.02
N ASP A 111 12.64 -15.02 1.94
CA ASP A 111 12.95 -16.44 1.75
C ASP A 111 11.84 -17.19 0.98
N GLY A 112 10.64 -16.58 0.91
CA GLY A 112 9.46 -17.12 0.25
C GLY A 112 8.44 -17.75 1.20
N SER A 113 8.59 -17.55 2.52
CA SER A 113 7.63 -18.00 3.53
C SER A 113 6.48 -17.00 3.77
N GLN A 114 6.75 -15.70 3.54
CA GLN A 114 5.79 -14.61 3.70
C GLN A 114 5.79 -13.70 2.48
N GLY A 115 4.60 -13.44 1.93
CA GLY A 115 4.32 -12.47 0.89
C GLY A 115 3.51 -11.30 1.45
N GLY A 116 3.58 -10.15 0.78
CA GLY A 116 3.15 -8.84 1.28
C GLY A 116 1.74 -8.76 1.86
N SER A 117 0.79 -9.59 1.42
CA SER A 117 -0.60 -9.55 1.88
C SER A 117 -0.85 -10.35 3.16
N GLY A 118 -0.51 -9.78 4.32
CA GLY A 118 -1.01 -10.18 5.65
C GLY A 118 -1.12 -11.69 5.94
N GLY A 119 -0.18 -12.52 5.48
CA GLY A 119 -0.20 -13.98 5.67
C GLY A 119 -1.28 -14.74 4.88
N LEU A 120 -2.24 -14.07 4.24
CA LEU A 120 -3.31 -14.69 3.46
C LEU A 120 -2.78 -15.39 2.20
N ASP A 121 -1.72 -14.86 1.56
CA ASP A 121 -1.04 -15.52 0.43
C ASP A 121 -0.35 -16.82 0.88
N SER A 122 0.18 -16.85 2.10
CA SER A 122 0.76 -18.04 2.72
C SER A 122 -0.32 -19.09 3.07
N LEU A 123 -1.49 -18.65 3.55
CA LEU A 123 -2.65 -19.52 3.81
C LEU A 123 -3.30 -20.02 2.52
N VAL A 124 -3.45 -19.18 1.49
CA VAL A 124 -3.91 -19.60 0.16
C VAL A 124 -2.91 -20.57 -0.48
N ALA A 125 -1.60 -20.37 -0.26
CA ALA A 125 -0.59 -21.34 -0.68
C ALA A 125 -0.70 -22.69 0.05
N GLN A 126 -1.14 -22.67 1.32
CA GLN A 126 -1.32 -23.85 2.16
C GLN A 126 -2.63 -24.61 1.87
N TYR A 127 -3.72 -23.91 1.49
CA TYR A 127 -5.07 -24.48 1.37
C TYR A 127 -5.65 -24.50 -0.06
N SER A 128 -5.01 -23.87 -1.05
CA SER A 128 -5.41 -24.01 -2.45
C SER A 128 -4.82 -25.30 -3.04
N PRO A 129 -5.65 -26.20 -3.62
CA PRO A 129 -5.16 -27.45 -4.20
C PRO A 129 -4.23 -27.25 -5.39
N ILE A 130 -4.16 -26.05 -6.01
CA ILE A 130 -3.15 -25.76 -7.05
C ILE A 130 -1.82 -25.27 -6.44
N ALA A 131 -1.89 -24.56 -5.30
CA ALA A 131 -0.72 -24.03 -4.62
C ALA A 131 -0.05 -25.07 -3.71
N ALA A 132 -0.81 -26.05 -3.20
CA ALA A 132 -0.27 -27.22 -2.52
C ALA A 132 0.71 -28.01 -3.42
N TRP A 133 0.44 -28.10 -4.74
CA TRP A 133 1.33 -28.75 -5.69
C TRP A 133 2.56 -27.88 -6.00
N GLY A 134 2.38 -26.56 -6.08
CA GLY A 134 3.48 -25.59 -6.16
C GLY A 134 4.41 -25.68 -4.94
N ASN A 135 3.87 -25.88 -3.74
CA ASN A 135 4.66 -26.04 -2.52
C ASN A 135 5.43 -27.38 -2.49
N MET A 136 4.86 -28.46 -3.01
CA MET A 136 5.53 -29.77 -3.12
C MET A 136 6.63 -29.80 -4.20
N THR A 137 6.53 -28.96 -5.22
CA THR A 137 7.51 -28.85 -6.33
C THR A 137 8.58 -27.77 -6.09
N GLY A 138 8.48 -27.01 -4.98
CA GLY A 138 9.39 -25.91 -4.65
C GLY A 138 9.08 -24.58 -5.37
N ASP A 139 8.06 -24.55 -6.24
CA ASP A 139 7.60 -23.35 -6.93
C ASP A 139 6.78 -22.41 -6.02
N GLY A 140 6.24 -22.88 -4.90
CA GLY A 140 5.47 -22.06 -3.95
C GLY A 140 6.27 -20.86 -3.42
N ALA A 141 7.49 -21.11 -2.91
CA ALA A 141 8.38 -20.04 -2.46
C ALA A 141 8.77 -19.08 -3.61
N ARG A 142 8.84 -19.57 -4.85
CA ARG A 142 9.08 -18.72 -6.03
C ARG A 142 7.89 -17.81 -6.31
N MET A 143 6.67 -18.32 -6.20
CA MET A 143 5.44 -17.53 -6.36
C MET A 143 5.30 -16.46 -5.27
N VAL A 144 5.55 -16.79 -4.00
CA VAL A 144 5.50 -15.83 -2.89
C VAL A 144 6.49 -14.68 -3.09
N ARG A 145 7.71 -14.97 -3.57
CA ARG A 145 8.68 -13.92 -3.91
C ARG A 145 8.23 -13.07 -5.10
N ALA A 146 7.56 -13.68 -6.08
CA ALA A 146 7.03 -12.96 -7.24
C ALA A 146 5.86 -12.04 -6.83
N SER A 147 4.95 -12.51 -5.98
CA SER A 147 3.85 -11.69 -5.45
C SER A 147 4.38 -10.55 -4.59
N PHE A 148 5.39 -10.79 -3.74
CA PHE A 148 6.05 -9.73 -2.98
C PHE A 148 6.59 -8.59 -3.86
N LEU A 149 7.32 -8.93 -4.93
CA LEU A 149 7.86 -7.92 -5.85
C LEU A 149 6.75 -7.21 -6.65
N ALA A 150 5.69 -7.92 -7.02
CA ALA A 150 4.54 -7.34 -7.71
C ALA A 150 3.78 -6.34 -6.82
N THR A 151 3.55 -6.68 -5.55
CA THR A 151 2.94 -5.77 -4.57
C THR A 151 3.80 -4.53 -4.41
N LEU A 152 5.11 -4.70 -4.27
CA LEU A 152 5.99 -3.55 -4.09
C LEU A 152 6.04 -2.65 -5.34
N ALA A 153 6.01 -3.23 -6.55
CA ALA A 153 5.90 -2.45 -7.80
C ALA A 153 4.57 -1.68 -7.86
N ALA A 154 3.47 -2.31 -7.46
CA ALA A 154 2.17 -1.63 -7.38
C ALA A 154 2.17 -0.47 -6.37
N MET A 155 2.89 -0.59 -5.25
CA MET A 155 3.04 0.48 -4.27
C MET A 155 3.91 1.64 -4.77
N GLU A 156 4.88 1.37 -5.65
CA GLU A 156 5.74 2.38 -6.29
C GLU A 156 4.98 3.18 -7.36
N ASP A 157 4.08 2.52 -8.10
CA ASP A 157 3.20 3.18 -9.07
C ASP A 157 2.05 3.95 -8.41
N ASP A 158 1.76 3.66 -7.14
CA ASP A 158 0.67 4.28 -6.40
C ASP A 158 1.10 5.56 -5.65
N THR A 159 0.17 6.50 -5.59
CA THR A 159 0.36 7.79 -4.90
C THR A 159 -0.23 7.81 -3.50
N ALA A 160 -0.81 6.69 -3.04
CA ALA A 160 -1.30 6.59 -1.68
C ALA A 160 -0.17 6.71 -0.65
N THR A 161 -0.55 7.13 0.56
CA THR A 161 0.32 7.15 1.72
C THR A 161 0.08 5.93 2.58
N TYR A 162 1.17 5.33 3.02
CA TYR A 162 1.23 4.14 3.83
C TYR A 162 1.79 4.46 5.22
N ALA A 163 1.48 3.59 6.17
CA ALA A 163 2.05 3.61 7.50
C ALA A 163 3.19 2.59 7.62
N VAL A 164 4.34 3.01 8.14
CA VAL A 164 5.49 2.13 8.39
C VAL A 164 5.62 1.96 9.89
N HIS A 165 5.59 0.71 10.34
CA HIS A 165 5.75 0.36 11.73
C HIS A 165 7.07 -0.36 11.94
N THR A 166 7.89 0.19 12.84
CA THR A 166 9.10 -0.44 13.37
C THR A 166 9.01 -0.45 14.90
N PRO A 167 9.74 -1.32 15.62
CA PRO A 167 9.73 -1.33 17.08
C PRO A 167 10.08 0.02 17.71
N GLU A 168 10.99 0.78 17.08
CA GLU A 168 11.50 2.03 17.63
C GLU A 168 10.70 3.26 17.20
N TYR A 169 10.02 3.20 16.04
CA TYR A 169 9.28 4.33 15.50
C TYR A 169 8.15 3.88 14.56
N SER A 170 7.04 4.63 14.54
CA SER A 170 5.95 4.46 13.57
C SER A 170 5.63 5.76 12.84
N LEU A 171 5.44 5.68 11.53
CA LEU A 171 5.03 6.80 10.68
C LEU A 171 3.71 6.46 10.01
N ALA A 172 2.80 7.41 9.92
CA ALA A 172 1.52 7.21 9.25
C ALA A 172 1.46 7.74 7.80
N SER A 173 2.44 8.56 7.37
CA SER A 173 2.38 9.28 6.10
C SER A 173 3.66 9.12 5.29
N VAL A 174 3.85 7.93 4.74
CA VAL A 174 5.05 7.57 3.97
C VAL A 174 4.64 7.07 2.60
N ASN A 175 5.40 7.39 1.57
CA ASN A 175 5.23 6.81 0.24
C ASN A 175 6.49 6.03 -0.17
N VAL A 176 6.31 4.96 -0.96
CA VAL A 176 7.37 4.12 -1.47
C VAL A 176 7.94 4.77 -2.72
N VAL A 177 9.17 5.27 -2.63
CA VAL A 177 9.83 5.97 -3.75
C VAL A 177 10.50 4.99 -4.71
N GLY A 178 10.84 3.81 -4.21
CA GLY A 178 11.28 2.71 -5.06
C GLY A 178 11.97 1.62 -4.27
N HIS A 179 12.58 0.70 -5.00
CA HIS A 179 13.24 -0.44 -4.40
C HIS A 179 14.48 -0.88 -5.18
N ARG A 180 15.35 -1.59 -4.48
CA ARG A 180 16.42 -2.39 -5.11
C ARG A 180 16.38 -3.77 -4.50
N TYR A 181 16.76 -4.79 -5.27
CA TYR A 181 16.93 -6.12 -4.71
C TYR A 181 18.26 -6.74 -5.15
N ARG A 182 18.76 -7.66 -4.32
CA ARG A 182 19.97 -8.41 -4.57
C ARG A 182 19.76 -9.88 -4.23
N ARG A 183 20.43 -10.74 -4.98
CA ARG A 183 20.58 -12.17 -4.70
C ARG A 183 22.07 -12.48 -4.67
N GLU A 184 22.52 -13.23 -3.68
CA GLU A 184 23.94 -13.56 -3.50
C GLU A 184 24.15 -15.04 -3.26
N THR A 185 25.24 -15.60 -3.80
CA THR A 185 25.56 -17.01 -3.63
C THR A 185 25.84 -17.38 -2.17
N ARG A 186 26.43 -16.46 -1.39
CA ARG A 186 26.80 -16.69 0.01
C ARG A 186 25.59 -16.85 0.95
N GLY A 187 24.45 -16.25 0.61
CA GLY A 187 23.18 -16.37 1.34
C GLY A 187 22.17 -17.32 0.68
N GLY A 188 22.58 -18.02 -0.38
CA GLY A 188 21.69 -18.77 -1.26
C GLY A 188 21.06 -17.87 -2.32
N VAL A 189 21.14 -18.28 -3.59
CA VAL A 189 20.57 -17.54 -4.74
C VAL A 189 19.04 -17.43 -4.66
N THR A 190 18.42 -18.29 -3.86
CA THR A 190 16.98 -18.28 -3.57
C THR A 190 16.60 -17.17 -2.59
N LEU A 191 17.48 -16.75 -1.68
CA LEU A 191 17.18 -15.67 -0.76
C LEU A 191 17.23 -14.34 -1.49
N LEU A 192 16.16 -13.55 -1.35
CA LEU A 192 16.03 -12.26 -1.99
C LEU A 192 16.12 -11.18 -0.90
N VAL A 193 17.15 -10.33 -1.01
CA VAL A 193 17.34 -9.19 -0.11
C VAL A 193 16.81 -7.96 -0.82
N VAL A 194 15.70 -7.42 -0.34
CA VAL A 194 15.04 -6.23 -0.90
C VAL A 194 15.34 -5.06 0.00
N GLN A 195 15.78 -3.97 -0.59
CA GLN A 195 15.82 -2.70 0.10
C GLN A 195 14.73 -1.80 -0.47
N VAL A 196 13.82 -1.39 0.40
CA VAL A 196 12.69 -0.51 0.11
C VAL A 196 13.07 0.90 0.54
N MET A 197 12.95 1.87 -0.37
CA MET A 197 13.22 3.28 -0.12
C MET A 197 11.91 4.00 0.11
N LEU A 198 11.75 4.62 1.28
CA LEU A 198 10.53 5.29 1.65
C LEU A 198 10.78 6.73 2.10
N VAL A 199 9.83 7.61 1.83
CA VAL A 199 9.93 9.03 2.15
C VAL A 199 8.64 9.52 2.80
N GLU A 200 8.78 10.32 3.86
CA GLU A 200 7.67 10.99 4.53
C GLU A 200 6.99 11.99 3.57
N VAL A 201 5.68 11.83 3.38
CA VAL A 201 4.85 12.78 2.62
C VAL A 201 4.23 13.77 3.60
N ARG A 202 4.44 15.06 3.36
CA ARG A 202 3.87 16.14 4.16
C ARG A 202 2.87 16.97 3.37
N CYS A 203 1.59 16.87 3.72
CA CYS A 203 0.56 17.77 3.22
C CYS A 203 0.48 19.01 4.11
N THR A 204 1.27 20.05 3.83
CA THR A 204 1.23 21.30 4.60
C THR A 204 0.32 22.38 4.01
N ALA A 205 -0.28 22.16 2.83
CA ALA A 205 -1.38 22.98 2.31
C ALA A 205 -2.14 22.23 1.20
N THR A 206 -3.44 22.00 1.38
CA THR A 206 -4.32 21.57 0.28
C THR A 206 -4.53 22.75 -0.65
N ARG A 207 -3.83 22.76 -1.79
CA ARG A 207 -4.00 23.80 -2.80
C ARG A 207 -5.17 23.43 -3.70
N SER A 208 -6.28 24.14 -3.57
CA SER A 208 -7.43 24.03 -4.47
C SER A 208 -7.06 24.67 -5.81
N TYR A 209 -6.92 23.86 -6.85
CA TYR A 209 -6.79 24.39 -8.21
C TYR A 209 -8.20 24.71 -8.71
N ALA A 210 -8.51 26.00 -8.91
CA ALA A 210 -9.71 26.39 -9.64
C ALA A 210 -9.51 26.00 -11.12
N THR A 211 -10.48 25.31 -11.70
CA THR A 211 -10.51 25.00 -13.14
C THR A 211 -10.41 26.32 -13.91
N THR A 212 -9.35 26.49 -14.71
CA THR A 212 -9.24 27.65 -15.61
C THR A 212 -10.43 27.68 -16.56
N ALA A 213 -11.13 28.80 -16.62
CA ALA A 213 -12.23 29.01 -17.55
C ALA A 213 -11.78 28.70 -18.99
N THR A 214 -12.57 27.91 -19.72
CA THR A 214 -12.34 27.70 -21.16
C THR A 214 -12.32 29.07 -21.85
N ALA A 215 -11.31 29.32 -22.68
CA ALA A 215 -11.22 30.56 -23.45
C ALA A 215 -12.40 30.63 -24.45
N ALA A 216 -13.52 31.19 -24.02
CA ALA A 216 -14.58 31.63 -24.92
C ALA A 216 -14.11 32.97 -25.50
N GLY A 217 -13.56 32.92 -26.72
CA GLY A 217 -13.34 34.12 -27.51
C GLY A 217 -14.63 34.94 -27.57
N GLN A 218 -14.51 36.27 -27.50
CA GLN A 218 -15.65 37.17 -27.45
C GLN A 218 -16.59 36.90 -28.65
N VAL A 219 -17.89 36.70 -28.40
CA VAL A 219 -18.88 36.51 -29.46
C VAL A 219 -18.91 37.78 -30.32
N MET A 220 -18.62 37.66 -31.62
CA MET A 220 -18.78 38.76 -32.57
C MET A 220 -20.26 39.17 -32.60
N GLN A 221 -20.57 40.33 -32.04
CA GLN A 221 -21.88 40.96 -32.23
C GLN A 221 -21.90 41.58 -33.63
N SER A 222 -22.75 41.03 -34.51
CA SER A 222 -22.95 41.56 -35.86
C SER A 222 -23.59 42.94 -35.79
N GLY A 223 -22.83 43.99 -36.12
CA GLY A 223 -23.26 45.40 -36.05
C GLY A 223 -24.23 45.84 -37.15
N GLY A 224 -25.28 45.04 -37.42
CA GLY A 224 -26.47 45.38 -38.23
C GLY A 224 -26.24 46.06 -39.60
N THR A 225 -26.67 45.43 -40.68
CA THR A 225 -26.71 46.07 -42.01
C THR A 225 -27.69 47.25 -42.00
N VAL A 226 -27.18 48.48 -42.04
CA VAL A 226 -28.01 49.67 -42.29
C VAL A 226 -28.34 49.70 -43.78
N GLN A 227 -29.61 49.48 -44.12
CA GLN A 227 -30.13 49.72 -45.46
C GLN A 227 -30.42 51.21 -45.61
N ALA A 228 -30.00 51.82 -46.71
CA ALA A 228 -30.48 53.17 -47.06
C ALA A 228 -31.94 53.05 -47.49
N THR A 229 -32.84 53.74 -46.79
CA THR A 229 -34.23 53.90 -47.22
C THR A 229 -34.27 54.91 -48.36
N ASP A 230 -34.83 54.53 -49.51
CA ASP A 230 -35.14 55.47 -50.60
C ASP A 230 -36.13 56.54 -50.10
N ALA A 231 -35.90 57.79 -50.49
CA ALA A 231 -36.70 58.93 -50.07
C ALA A 231 -38.18 58.75 -50.46
N ASP A 232 -39.09 59.01 -49.52
CA ASP A 232 -40.52 58.99 -49.79
C ASP A 232 -40.93 60.19 -50.68
N THR A 233 -42.01 60.04 -51.42
CA THR A 233 -42.59 61.03 -52.35
C THR A 233 -42.85 62.40 -51.72
N THR A 234 -43.00 62.47 -50.39
CA THR A 234 -43.09 63.72 -49.62
C THR A 234 -41.77 64.50 -49.56
N GLN A 235 -40.63 63.82 -49.59
CA GLN A 235 -39.29 64.44 -49.56
C GLN A 235 -38.83 64.88 -50.96
N ALA A 236 -39.28 64.21 -52.02
CA ALA A 236 -39.04 64.63 -53.41
C ALA A 236 -39.85 65.89 -53.78
N ALA A 237 -41.06 66.06 -53.23
CA ALA A 237 -41.88 67.25 -53.47
C ALA A 237 -41.27 68.52 -52.87
N ALA A 238 -40.64 68.44 -51.69
CA ALA A 238 -39.98 69.58 -51.04
C ALA A 238 -38.78 70.14 -51.81
N LEU A 239 -38.14 69.33 -52.67
CA LEU A 239 -37.06 69.77 -53.56
C LEU A 239 -37.57 70.50 -54.80
N SER A 240 -38.84 70.31 -55.18
CA SER A 240 -39.45 70.95 -56.35
C SER A 240 -40.03 72.34 -56.08
N GLU A 241 -40.17 72.75 -54.82
CA GLU A 241 -40.59 74.13 -54.45
C GLU A 241 -39.42 75.11 -54.29
N VAL A 242 -38.17 74.67 -54.51
CA VAL A 242 -36.95 75.49 -54.37
C VAL A 242 -36.28 75.79 -55.72
N LEU A 243 -36.89 75.40 -56.85
CA LEU A 243 -36.47 75.71 -58.22
C LEU A 243 -37.59 76.39 -59.00
#